data_AF-A0A317YE78-F1
#
_entry.id   AF-A0A317YE78-F1
#
_cell.length_a   1.000
_cell.length_b   1.000
_cell.length_c   1.000
_cell.angle_alpha   90.00
_cell.angle_beta   90.00
_cell.angle_gamma   90.00
#
_symmetry.space_group_name_H-M   'P 1'
#
loop_
_entity.id
_entity.type
_entity.pdbx_description
1 polymer ?
#
loop_
_entity_poly.entity_id
_entity_poly.type
_entity_poly.pdbx_seq_one_letter_code
_entity_poly.pdbx_strand_id
1 'polypeptide(L)'
;MASSPRSPPAPTPEFEISRQSRLFAALLLGYLPNDRALWPVAVGAEELAKKRGQYAAFKGEFLRNPYSEIMEQIDRDVKRAHPDMHFFCSDSSFAKSNQESLKNALLIFAKLNAGIGYVQG
;
A
#
# COMPACT_ATOMS: atom_id res chain seq x y z
N MET A 1 1.27 52.48 0.75
CA MET A 1 0.31 51.38 0.56
C MET A 1 1.07 50.07 0.74
N ALA A 2 1.06 49.51 1.95
CA ALA A 2 1.76 48.27 2.25
C ALA A 2 0.86 47.10 1.88
N SER A 3 1.24 46.34 0.85
CA SER A 3 0.54 45.13 0.42
C SER A 3 0.71 44.05 1.49
N SER A 4 -0.40 43.59 2.07
CA SER A 4 -0.39 42.48 3.03
C SER A 4 0.27 41.23 2.43
N PRO A 5 1.02 40.44 3.23
CA PRO A 5 1.61 39.20 2.76
C PRO A 5 0.49 38.22 2.40
N ARG A 6 0.48 37.80 1.13
CA ARG A 6 -0.44 36.79 0.60
C ARG A 6 -0.21 35.49 1.37
N SER A 7 -1.24 34.98 2.03
CA SER A 7 -1.19 33.68 2.71
C SER A 7 -0.69 32.61 1.75
N PRO A 8 0.13 31.65 2.21
CA PRO A 8 0.58 30.55 1.37
C PRO A 8 -0.65 29.81 0.80
N PRO A 9 -0.64 29.42 -0.48
CA PRO A 9 -1.73 28.65 -1.06
C PRO A 9 -1.91 27.36 -0.25
N ALA A 10 -3.16 27.01 0.04
CA ALA A 10 -3.48 25.74 0.69
C ALA A 10 -2.82 24.59 -0.10
N PRO A 11 -2.28 23.57 0.58
CA PRO A 11 -1.72 22.40 -0.09
C PRO A 11 -2.78 21.81 -1.02
N THR A 12 -2.43 21.67 -2.30
CA THR A 12 -3.27 21.05 -3.32
C THR A 12 -3.59 19.61 -2.90
N PRO A 13 -4.84 19.15 -3.05
CA PRO A 13 -5.23 17.78 -2.70
C PRO A 13 -4.67 16.83 -3.76
N GLU A 14 -3.39 16.50 -3.66
CA GLU A 14 -2.67 15.97 -4.82
C GLU A 14 -3.10 14.58 -5.26
N PHE A 15 -3.76 13.76 -4.45
CA PHE A 15 -4.28 12.48 -4.98
C PHE A 15 -5.37 11.90 -4.05
N GLU A 16 -6.61 12.40 -4.17
CA GLU A 16 -7.76 11.65 -3.63
C GLU A 16 -8.18 10.58 -4.64
N ILE A 17 -7.69 9.35 -4.45
CA ILE A 17 -8.29 8.20 -5.13
C ILE A 17 -9.77 8.17 -4.72
N SER A 18 -10.68 8.25 -5.68
CA SER A 18 -12.11 8.20 -5.38
C SER A 18 -12.47 6.87 -4.70
N ARG A 19 -13.47 6.92 -3.80
CA ARG A 19 -14.09 5.71 -3.25
C ARG A 19 -14.57 4.78 -4.36
N GLN A 20 -15.09 5.35 -5.46
CA GLN A 20 -15.51 4.60 -6.64
C GLN A 20 -14.35 3.79 -7.22
N SER A 21 -13.20 4.42 -7.43
CA SER A 21 -12.00 3.78 -8.00
C SER A 21 -11.48 2.65 -7.14
N ARG A 22 -11.48 2.80 -5.80
CA ARG A 22 -11.08 1.73 -4.88
C ARG A 22 -11.99 0.50 -4.97
N LEU A 23 -13.30 0.72 -5.00
CA LEU A 23 -14.27 -0.37 -5.14
C LEU A 23 -14.15 -1.05 -6.51
N PHE A 24 -13.96 -0.27 -7.56
CA PHE A 24 -13.75 -0.80 -8.92
C PHE A 24 -12.50 -1.67 -8.99
N ALA A 25 -11.37 -1.20 -8.48
CA ALA A 25 -10.14 -1.98 -8.44
C ALA A 25 -10.32 -3.29 -7.66
N ALA A 26 -10.97 -3.23 -6.49
CA ALA A 26 -11.22 -4.42 -5.68
C ALA A 26 -12.13 -5.46 -6.38
N LEU A 27 -13.08 -5.02 -7.22
CA LEU A 27 -13.91 -5.92 -8.02
C LEU A 27 -13.13 -6.50 -9.21
N LEU A 28 -12.43 -5.66 -9.97
CA LEU A 28 -11.69 -6.08 -11.17
C LEU A 28 -10.57 -7.06 -10.85
N LEU A 29 -9.94 -6.92 -9.67
CA LEU A 29 -8.92 -7.85 -9.18
C LEU A 29 -9.51 -9.12 -8.53
N GLY A 30 -10.83 -9.28 -8.51
CA GLY A 30 -11.50 -10.42 -7.87
C GLY A 30 -11.37 -10.46 -6.35
N TYR A 31 -10.92 -9.36 -5.72
CA TYR A 31 -10.84 -9.25 -4.27
C TYR A 31 -12.24 -9.18 -3.63
N LEU A 32 -13.20 -8.58 -4.35
CA LEU A 32 -14.62 -8.56 -4.05
C LEU A 32 -15.41 -9.41 -5.07
N PRO A 33 -16.47 -10.12 -4.65
CA PRO A 33 -17.36 -10.82 -5.56
C PRO A 33 -18.15 -9.84 -6.44
N ASN A 34 -18.39 -10.25 -7.69
CA ASN A 34 -19.16 -9.46 -8.66
C ASN A 34 -20.63 -9.29 -8.26
N ASP A 35 -21.21 -10.30 -7.60
CA ASP A 35 -22.56 -10.23 -7.08
C ASP A 35 -22.60 -9.45 -5.76
N ARG A 36 -23.27 -8.29 -5.80
CA ARG A 36 -23.45 -7.39 -4.64
C ARG A 36 -24.31 -8.02 -3.53
N ALA A 37 -25.20 -8.94 -3.86
CA ALA A 37 -25.99 -9.66 -2.86
C ALA A 37 -25.13 -10.55 -1.97
N LEU A 38 -23.95 -10.95 -2.46
CA LEU A 38 -22.95 -11.68 -1.69
C LEU A 38 -22.06 -10.74 -0.88
N TRP A 39 -22.16 -9.42 -0.98
CA TRP A 39 -21.27 -8.56 -0.18
C TRP A 39 -21.53 -8.66 1.32
N PRO A 40 -22.76 -8.80 1.82
CA PRO A 40 -22.97 -9.10 3.23
C PRO A 40 -22.40 -10.45 3.68
N VAL A 41 -22.27 -11.43 2.77
CA VAL A 41 -21.96 -12.85 3.09
C VAL A 41 -20.52 -13.25 2.71
N ALA A 42 -20.10 -13.00 1.47
CA ALA A 42 -18.74 -13.22 0.92
C ALA A 42 -17.80 -12.02 1.10
N VAL A 43 -18.33 -10.80 1.28
CA VAL A 43 -17.59 -9.60 1.78
C VAL A 43 -18.06 -9.27 3.19
N GLY A 44 -18.63 -10.26 3.90
CA GLY A 44 -18.96 -10.10 5.30
C GLY A 44 -17.73 -9.57 6.01
N ALA A 45 -17.93 -8.65 6.95
CA ALA A 45 -16.83 -8.10 7.75
C ALA A 45 -15.90 -9.22 8.27
N GLU A 46 -16.44 -10.43 8.48
CA GLU A 46 -15.73 -11.65 8.81
C GLU A 46 -14.66 -12.12 7.80
N GLU A 47 -14.96 -12.28 6.50
CA GLU A 47 -13.97 -12.77 5.52
C GLU A 47 -12.88 -11.72 5.29
N LEU A 48 -13.26 -10.43 5.24
CA LEU A 48 -12.28 -9.35 5.21
C LEU A 48 -11.46 -9.29 6.51
N ALA A 49 -12.07 -9.50 7.66
CA ALA A 49 -11.37 -9.56 8.95
C ALA A 49 -10.41 -10.75 8.99
N LYS A 50 -10.79 -11.90 8.43
CA LYS A 50 -9.94 -13.08 8.30
C LYS A 50 -8.72 -12.78 7.43
N LYS A 51 -8.92 -12.22 6.22
CA LYS A 51 -7.81 -11.83 5.34
C LYS A 51 -6.89 -10.79 5.99
N ARG A 52 -7.45 -9.81 6.70
CA ARG A 52 -6.68 -8.80 7.47
C ARG A 52 -5.92 -9.43 8.64
N GLY A 53 -6.54 -10.37 9.35
CA GLY A 53 -5.92 -11.13 10.44
C GLY A 53 -4.77 -12.00 9.95
N GLN A 54 -4.94 -12.67 8.80
CA GLN A 54 -3.88 -13.41 8.13
C GLN A 54 -2.72 -12.50 7.74
N TYR A 55 -2.99 -11.36 7.10
CA TYR A 55 -1.96 -10.37 6.78
C TYR A 55 -1.22 -9.88 8.05
N ALA A 56 -1.96 -9.59 9.13
CA ALA A 56 -1.36 -9.17 10.40
C ALA A 56 -0.45 -10.26 11.01
N ALA A 57 -0.86 -11.53 10.93
CA ALA A 57 -0.05 -12.67 11.35
C ALA A 57 1.23 -12.79 10.50
N PHE A 58 1.13 -12.75 9.17
CA PHE A 58 2.29 -12.77 8.27
C PHE A 58 3.23 -11.60 8.51
N LYS A 59 2.68 -10.39 8.70
CA LYS A 59 3.46 -9.20 9.06
C LYS A 59 4.22 -9.44 10.37
N GLY A 60 3.55 -10.02 11.36
CA GLY A 60 4.13 -10.34 12.65
C GLY A 60 5.18 -11.44 12.61
N GLU A 61 5.13 -12.37 11.66
CA GLU A 61 6.05 -13.50 11.53
C GLU A 61 7.24 -13.17 10.61
N PHE A 62 6.95 -12.79 9.37
CA PHE A 62 7.95 -12.65 8.30
C PHE A 62 8.84 -11.43 8.45
N LEU A 63 8.38 -10.39 9.16
CA LEU A 63 9.15 -9.16 9.34
C LEU A 63 10.06 -9.17 10.58
N ARG A 64 10.06 -10.24 11.38
CA ARG A 64 10.87 -10.31 12.63
C ARG A 64 12.36 -10.37 12.37
N ASN A 65 12.77 -10.92 11.24
CA ASN A 65 14.19 -11.03 10.89
C ASN A 65 14.54 -10.01 9.80
N PRO A 66 15.17 -8.88 10.15
CA PRO A 66 15.40 -7.78 9.23
C PRO A 66 16.51 -8.03 8.20
N TYR A 67 17.26 -9.13 8.30
CA TYR A 67 18.45 -9.37 7.48
C TYR A 67 18.23 -10.52 6.49
N SER A 68 17.58 -10.23 5.36
CA SER A 68 17.60 -11.14 4.22
C SER A 68 17.86 -10.39 2.92
N GLU A 69 18.58 -11.01 1.99
CA GLU A 69 18.97 -10.44 0.70
C GLU A 69 17.77 -9.84 -0.06
N ILE A 70 16.64 -10.53 0.00
CA ILE A 70 15.38 -10.11 -0.62
C ILE A 70 14.83 -8.81 -0.01
N MET A 71 15.02 -8.59 1.29
CA MET A 71 14.59 -7.36 1.96
C MET A 71 15.42 -6.17 1.53
N GLU A 72 16.73 -6.34 1.41
CA GLU A 72 17.63 -5.28 0.95
C GLU A 72 17.36 -4.92 -0.51
N GLN A 73 17.06 -5.91 -1.35
CA GLN A 73 16.66 -5.66 -2.73
C GLN A 73 15.36 -4.83 -2.80
N ILE A 74 14.31 -5.26 -2.10
CA ILE A 74 13.03 -4.54 -2.05
C ILE A 74 13.23 -3.12 -1.49
N ASP A 75 14.03 -2.95 -0.42
CA ASP A 75 14.25 -1.63 0.19
C ASP A 75 14.89 -0.64 -0.79
N ARG A 76 15.85 -1.10 -1.61
CA ARG A 76 16.46 -0.26 -2.66
C ARG A 76 15.48 0.10 -3.76
N ASP A 77 14.64 -0.84 -4.19
CA ASP A 77 13.73 -0.61 -5.32
C ASP A 77 12.53 0.24 -4.90
N VAL A 78 12.01 0.08 -3.68
CA VAL A 78 10.98 0.96 -3.11
C VAL A 78 11.47 2.42 -3.02
N LYS A 79 12.73 2.65 -2.65
CA LYS A 79 13.31 4.01 -2.59
C LYS A 79 13.43 4.67 -3.97
N ARG A 80 13.48 3.88 -5.04
CA ARG A 80 13.58 4.36 -6.43
C ARG A 80 12.23 4.41 -7.15
N ALA A 81 11.18 3.81 -6.58
CA ALA A 81 9.87 3.71 -7.22
C ALA A 81 9.22 5.09 -7.32
N HIS A 82 8.96 5.53 -8.55
CA HIS A 82 8.29 6.79 -8.88
C HIS A 82 8.87 8.02 -8.15
N PRO A 83 10.12 8.43 -8.47
CA PRO A 83 10.81 9.54 -7.79
C PRO A 83 10.04 10.86 -7.84
N ASP A 84 9.21 11.04 -8.86
CA ASP A 84 8.40 12.25 -9.08
C ASP A 84 7.04 12.20 -8.35
N MET A 85 6.72 11.10 -7.65
CA MET A 85 5.43 10.92 -6.98
C MET A 85 5.55 11.22 -5.48
N HIS A 86 5.02 12.37 -5.06
CA HIS A 86 5.03 12.81 -3.65
C HIS A 86 4.41 11.80 -2.67
N PHE A 87 3.50 10.94 -3.14
CA PHE A 87 2.92 9.85 -2.37
C PHE A 87 3.95 8.86 -1.82
N PHE A 88 5.04 8.61 -2.56
CA PHE A 88 6.13 7.73 -2.15
C PHE A 88 7.43 8.47 -1.83
N CYS A 89 7.74 9.60 -2.49
CA CYS A 89 9.08 10.19 -2.48
C CYS A 89 9.21 11.55 -1.77
N SER A 90 8.20 12.02 -1.03
CA SER A 90 8.34 13.24 -0.20
C SER A 90 9.03 12.97 1.14
N ASP A 91 9.59 14.01 1.77
CA ASP A 91 10.16 13.92 3.12
C ASP A 91 9.11 13.77 4.24
N SER A 92 7.82 13.77 3.87
CA SER A 92 6.71 13.66 4.81
C SER A 92 6.70 12.31 5.52
N SER A 93 6.20 12.30 6.77
CA SER A 93 5.95 11.06 7.50
C SER A 93 4.96 10.13 6.77
N PHE A 94 4.04 10.72 6.00
CA PHE A 94 3.08 9.99 5.18
C PHE A 94 3.76 9.19 4.07
N ALA A 95 4.66 9.80 3.29
CA ALA A 95 5.39 9.10 2.24
C ALA A 95 6.29 7.99 2.78
N LYS A 96 6.96 8.23 3.92
CA LYS A 96 7.74 7.19 4.61
C LYS A 96 6.88 5.99 5.03
N SER A 97 5.67 6.25 5.56
CA SER A 97 4.70 5.22 5.91
C SER A 97 4.21 4.42 4.68
N ASN A 98 4.02 5.10 3.54
CA ASN A 98 3.64 4.45 2.29
C ASN A 98 4.76 3.57 1.74
N GLN A 99 6.01 4.02 1.77
CA GLN A 99 7.18 3.20 1.41
C GLN A 99 7.27 1.95 2.29
N GLU A 100 7.09 2.10 3.61
CA GLU A 100 7.09 0.98 4.54
C GLU A 100 5.96 0.00 4.24
N SER A 101 4.76 0.51 3.93
CA SER A 101 3.60 -0.30 3.56
C SER A 101 3.84 -1.09 2.27
N LEU A 102 4.44 -0.46 1.24
CA LEU A 102 4.81 -1.13 -0.01
C LEU A 102 5.88 -2.20 0.23
N LYS A 103 6.94 -1.88 0.98
CA LYS A 103 7.99 -2.83 1.36
C LYS A 103 7.41 -4.06 2.04
N ASN A 104 6.51 -3.86 3.01
CA ASN A 104 5.86 -4.95 3.75
C ASN A 104 5.02 -5.84 2.83
N ALA A 105 4.24 -5.24 1.92
CA ALA A 105 3.41 -5.99 0.98
C ALA A 105 4.27 -6.85 0.03
N LEU A 106 5.32 -6.28 -0.55
CA LEU A 106 6.24 -6.99 -1.46
C LEU A 106 6.97 -8.13 -0.76
N LEU A 107 7.43 -7.90 0.47
CA LEU A 107 8.15 -8.91 1.23
C LEU A 107 7.26 -10.07 1.65
N ILE A 108 6.04 -9.78 2.11
CA ILE A 108 5.06 -10.83 2.45
C ILE A 108 4.72 -11.64 1.21
N PHE A 109 4.48 -10.97 0.07
CA PHE A 109 4.23 -11.66 -1.20
C PHE A 109 5.38 -12.59 -1.57
N ALA A 110 6.63 -12.11 -1.51
CA ALA A 110 7.80 -12.89 -1.86
C ALA A 110 8.04 -14.09 -0.91
N LYS A 111 7.77 -13.92 0.39
CA LYS A 111 7.86 -15.00 1.39
C LYS A 111 6.79 -16.08 1.20
N LEU A 112 5.56 -15.67 0.88
CA LEU A 112 4.48 -16.62 0.57
C LEU A 112 4.73 -17.38 -0.73
N ASN A 113 5.45 -16.78 -1.67
CA ASN A 113 5.72 -17.34 -2.99
C ASN A 113 7.21 -17.62 -3.19
N ALA A 114 7.83 -18.40 -2.31
CA ALA A 114 9.29 -18.63 -2.29
C ALA A 114 9.87 -19.18 -3.62
N GLY A 115 9.06 -19.85 -4.45
CA GLY A 115 9.46 -20.30 -5.78
C GLY A 115 9.63 -19.17 -6.81
N ILE A 116 8.99 -18.02 -6.59
CA ILE A 116 9.12 -16.81 -7.41
C ILE A 116 9.99 -15.78 -6.70
N GLY A 117 9.76 -15.58 -5.39
CA GLY A 117 10.44 -14.57 -4.59
C GLY A 117 10.04 -13.15 -4.99
N TYR A 118 11.03 -12.26 -5.03
CA TYR A 118 10.90 -10.89 -5.48
C TYR A 118 11.73 -10.72 -6.75
N VAL A 119 11.12 -10.14 -7.77
CA VAL A 119 11.76 -9.79 -9.03
C VAL A 119 11.48 -8.32 -9.27
N GLN A 120 12.51 -7.56 -9.65
CA GLN A 120 12.39 -6.13 -9.93
C GLN A 120 11.42 -5.89 -11.09
N GLY A 121 10.44 -5.00 -10.89
CA GLY A 121 9.42 -4.63 -11.87
C GLY A 121 8.37 -3.69 -11.30
#